data_AF-A0A3D0SQY8-F1
#
_entry.id   AF-A0A3D0SQY8-F1
#
_cell.length_a   1.000
_cell.length_b   1.000
_cell.length_c   1.000
_cell.angle_alpha   90.00
_cell.angle_beta   90.00
_cell.angle_gamma   90.00
#
_symmetry.space_group_name_H-M   'P 1'
#
loop_
_entity.id
_entity.type
_entity.pdbx_description
1 polymer ?
#
loop_
_entity_poly.entity_id
_entity_poly.type
_entity_poly.pdbx_seq_one_letter_code
_entity_poly.pdbx_strand_id
1 'polypeptide(L)'
;MVQQSLQDLIIKALASENLQLPALPTIAMQLQHALRDRNTKVADLEKMIVGDQALASQVLRVANSSFYRGLQRINTIQKAIIRLGVRKVAMLAMAVSQRSLYLTGNPQIGLYMERLWQHAFAAAQSSQWLANHCGCRTQADDAFMAGL
;
A
#
# COMPACT_ATOMS: atom_id res chain seq x y z
N MET A 1 11.45 1.91 39.96
CA MET A 1 11.88 1.74 38.55
C MET A 1 11.05 2.71 37.72
N VAL A 2 11.68 3.70 37.09
CA VAL A 2 10.96 4.65 36.22
C VAL A 2 10.52 3.87 34.98
N GLN A 3 9.21 3.74 34.79
CA GLN A 3 8.64 3.06 33.64
C GLN A 3 8.89 3.95 32.41
N GLN A 4 9.82 3.56 31.54
CA GLN A 4 10.14 4.31 30.33
C GLN A 4 8.91 4.38 29.42
N SER A 5 8.59 5.56 28.89
CA SER A 5 7.48 5.69 27.95
C SER A 5 7.85 5.07 26.60
N LEU A 6 6.84 4.70 25.80
CA LEU A 6 7.07 4.20 24.43
C LEU A 6 7.84 5.21 23.58
N GLN A 7 7.59 6.51 23.79
CA GLN A 7 8.29 7.59 23.10
C GLN A 7 9.78 7.58 23.44
N ASP A 8 10.14 7.40 24.71
CA ASP A 8 11.55 7.33 25.14
C ASP A 8 12.26 6.11 24.51
N LEU A 9 11.55 4.98 24.42
CA LEU A 9 12.08 3.77 23.77
C LEU A 9 12.34 3.99 22.27
N ILE A 10 11.42 4.65 21.57
CA ILE A 10 11.57 4.96 20.14
C ILE A 10 12.72 5.95 19.92
N ILE A 11 12.81 7.03 20.70
CA ILE A 11 13.89 8.02 20.58
C ILE A 11 15.25 7.37 20.84
N LYS A 12 15.34 6.52 21.87
CA LYS A 12 16.57 5.79 22.17
C LYS A 12 16.95 4.81 21.06
N ALA A 13 15.97 4.14 20.46
CA ALA A 13 16.20 3.24 19.34
C ALA A 13 16.67 4.00 18.09
N LEU A 14 16.07 5.15 17.78
CA LEU A 14 16.47 6.03 16.67
C LEU A 14 17.87 6.61 16.85
N ALA A 15 18.23 6.97 18.09
CA ALA A 15 19.57 7.46 18.43
C ALA A 15 20.63 6.36 18.44
N SER A 16 20.21 5.09 18.49
CA SER A 16 21.14 3.97 18.38
C SER A 16 21.47 3.69 16.91
N GLU A 17 22.75 3.52 16.59
CA GLU A 17 23.19 3.14 15.23
C GLU A 17 22.77 1.70 14.83
N ASN A 18 22.11 0.97 15.74
CA ASN A 18 21.69 -0.42 15.56
C ASN A 18 20.22 -0.57 15.13
N LEU A 19 19.54 0.53 14.77
CA LEU A 19 18.16 0.45 14.29
C LEU A 19 18.13 -0.20 12.90
N GLN A 20 17.57 -1.41 12.84
CA GLN A 20 17.30 -2.08 11.57
C GLN A 20 16.02 -1.52 10.96
N LEU A 21 16.17 -0.69 9.92
CA LEU A 21 15.04 -0.23 9.14
C LEU A 21 14.46 -1.41 8.35
N PRO A 22 13.13 -1.59 8.35
CA PRO A 22 12.53 -2.64 7.58
C PRO A 22 12.74 -2.34 6.08
N ALA A 23 13.24 -3.34 5.35
CA ALA A 23 13.41 -3.21 3.92
C ALA A 23 12.04 -3.17 3.24
N LEU A 24 11.86 -2.23 2.31
CA LEU A 24 10.72 -2.24 1.41
C LEU A 24 10.73 -3.54 0.60
N PRO A 25 9.60 -4.28 0.52
CA PRO A 25 9.54 -5.49 -0.29
C PRO A 25 9.91 -5.20 -1.74
N THR A 26 10.68 -6.10 -2.37
CA THR A 26 11.15 -5.94 -3.76
C THR A 26 10.01 -5.63 -4.72
N ILE A 27 8.85 -6.27 -4.53
CA ILE A 27 7.66 -6.05 -5.35
C ILE A 27 7.09 -4.63 -5.20
N ALA A 28 7.18 -4.02 -4.01
CA ALA A 28 6.77 -2.63 -3.78
C ALA A 28 7.65 -1.67 -4.59
N MET A 29 8.97 -1.90 -4.58
CA MET A 29 9.92 -1.10 -5.36
C MET A 29 9.70 -1.24 -6.87
N GLN A 30 9.48 -2.47 -7.34
CA GLN A 30 9.20 -2.73 -8.75
C GLN A 30 7.90 -2.05 -9.21
N LEU A 31 6.83 -2.13 -8.42
CA LEU A 31 5.56 -1.46 -8.68
C LEU A 31 5.71 0.07 -8.69
N GLN A 32 6.48 0.63 -7.75
CA GLN A 32 6.78 2.06 -7.71
C GLN A 32 7.54 2.53 -8.96
N HIS A 33 8.53 1.75 -9.41
CA HIS A 33 9.27 2.05 -10.63
C HIS A 33 8.35 1.99 -11.86
N ALA A 34 7.54 0.93 -11.95
CA ALA A 34 6.57 0.74 -13.01
C ALA A 34 5.51 1.86 -13.07
N LEU A 35 5.12 2.43 -11.92
CA LEU A 35 4.19 3.57 -11.83
C LEU A 35 4.79 4.89 -12.32
N ARG A 36 6.12 5.04 -12.26
CA ARG A 36 6.85 6.24 -12.70
C ARG A 36 7.24 6.17 -14.18
N ASP A 37 7.49 4.97 -14.69
CA ASP A 37 7.82 4.77 -16.10
C ASP A 37 6.56 4.83 -16.98
N ARG A 38 6.58 5.76 -17.96
CA ARG A 38 5.49 5.95 -18.92
C ARG A 38 5.42 4.83 -19.97
N ASN A 39 6.45 4.00 -20.09
CA ASN A 39 6.54 2.90 -21.05
C ASN A 39 6.11 1.54 -20.46
N THR A 40 5.76 1.49 -19.18
CA THR A 40 5.32 0.25 -18.52
C THR A 40 4.13 -0.35 -19.24
N LYS A 41 4.28 -1.60 -19.71
CA LYS A 41 3.17 -2.34 -20.31
C LYS A 41 2.30 -2.96 -19.24
N VAL A 42 0.99 -3.02 -19.52
CA VAL A 42 -0.01 -3.65 -18.66
C VAL A 42 0.36 -5.09 -18.29
N ALA A 43 0.86 -5.84 -19.28
CA ALA A 43 1.24 -7.24 -19.11
C ALA A 43 2.39 -7.43 -18.12
N ASP A 44 3.30 -6.45 -18.00
CA ASP A 44 4.43 -6.55 -17.08
C ASP A 44 3.95 -6.36 -15.64
N LEU A 45 3.06 -5.39 -15.42
CA LEU A 45 2.43 -5.18 -14.12
C LEU A 45 1.57 -6.37 -13.69
N GLU A 46 0.80 -6.93 -14.62
CA GLU A 46 0.01 -8.14 -14.38
C GLU A 46 0.92 -9.30 -13.93
N LYS A 47 2.00 -9.57 -14.66
CA LYS A 47 2.96 -10.63 -14.31
C LYS A 47 3.56 -10.44 -12.93
N MET A 48 3.95 -9.21 -12.58
CA MET A 48 4.46 -8.90 -11.24
C MET A 48 3.44 -9.25 -10.15
N ILE A 49 2.20 -8.79 -10.31
CA ILE A 49 1.14 -9.01 -9.32
C ILE A 49 0.74 -10.48 -9.23
N VAL A 50 0.63 -11.18 -10.37
CA VAL A 50 0.27 -12.60 -10.41
C VAL A 50 1.39 -13.48 -9.85
N GLY A 51 2.66 -13.07 -9.97
CA GLY A 51 3.80 -13.78 -9.40
C GLY A 51 3.77 -13.89 -7.87
N ASP A 52 3.02 -13.01 -7.19
CA ASP A 52 2.77 -13.07 -5.76
C ASP A 52 1.28 -13.36 -5.48
N GLN A 53 0.98 -14.61 -5.10
CA GLN A 53 -0.39 -15.06 -4.85
C GLN A 53 -1.07 -14.28 -3.72
N ALA A 54 -0.33 -13.92 -2.66
CA ALA A 54 -0.88 -13.15 -1.56
C ALA A 54 -1.26 -11.75 -2.05
N LEU A 55 -0.39 -11.10 -2.80
CA LEU A 55 -0.66 -9.80 -3.42
C LEU A 55 -1.87 -9.87 -4.36
N ALA A 56 -1.90 -10.84 -5.28
CA ALA A 56 -2.99 -11.02 -6.23
C ALA A 56 -4.34 -11.20 -5.52
N SER A 57 -4.38 -12.03 -4.47
CA SER A 57 -5.60 -12.27 -3.69
C SER A 57 -6.13 -11.00 -3.02
N GLN A 58 -5.23 -10.17 -2.49
CA GLN A 58 -5.59 -8.93 -1.81
C GLN A 58 -6.04 -7.86 -2.81
N VAL A 59 -5.35 -7.73 -3.96
CA VAL A 59 -5.80 -6.85 -5.05
C VAL A 59 -7.20 -7.24 -5.52
N LEU A 60 -7.46 -8.53 -5.73
CA LEU A 60 -8.80 -9.02 -6.10
C LEU A 60 -9.84 -8.76 -5.01
N ARG A 61 -9.48 -8.90 -3.74
CA ARG A 61 -10.37 -8.59 -2.61
C ARG A 61 -10.75 -7.11 -2.62
N VAL A 62 -9.79 -6.20 -2.79
CA VAL A 62 -10.06 -4.76 -2.86
C VAL A 62 -10.87 -4.42 -4.11
N ALA A 63 -10.54 -4.97 -5.27
CA ALA A 63 -11.26 -4.71 -6.52
C ALA A 63 -12.71 -5.25 -6.53
N ASN A 64 -13.04 -6.17 -5.61
CA ASN A 64 -14.39 -6.67 -5.37
C ASN A 64 -15.06 -6.03 -4.13
N SER A 65 -14.42 -5.08 -3.45
CA SER A 65 -15.01 -4.37 -2.30
C SER A 65 -16.22 -3.54 -2.71
N SER A 66 -17.08 -3.18 -1.76
CA SER A 66 -18.27 -2.36 -2.01
C SER A 66 -17.97 -1.06 -2.75
N PHE A 67 -16.79 -0.48 -2.51
CA PHE A 67 -16.35 0.76 -3.14
C PHE A 67 -15.99 0.59 -4.63
N TYR A 68 -15.43 -0.57 -5.01
CA TYR A 68 -14.88 -0.81 -6.35
C TYR A 68 -15.66 -1.85 -7.17
N ARG A 69 -16.61 -2.58 -6.57
CA ARG A 69 -17.32 -3.66 -7.25
C ARG A 69 -18.21 -3.11 -8.36
N GLY A 70 -18.15 -3.77 -9.51
CA GLY A 70 -19.16 -3.64 -10.56
C GLY A 70 -20.30 -4.63 -10.38
N LEU A 71 -21.09 -4.79 -11.45
CA LEU A 71 -22.21 -5.75 -11.51
C LEU A 71 -21.77 -7.20 -11.24
N GLN A 72 -20.59 -7.58 -11.73
CA GLN A 72 -20.05 -8.93 -11.59
C GLN A 72 -18.77 -8.98 -10.74
N ARG A 73 -18.60 -10.08 -9.99
CA ARG A 73 -17.37 -10.39 -9.27
C ARG A 73 -16.25 -10.71 -10.27
N ILE A 74 -15.05 -10.19 -10.02
CA ILE A 74 -13.87 -10.48 -10.83
C ILE A 74 -12.94 -11.48 -10.13
N ASN A 75 -12.26 -12.30 -10.92
CA ASN A 75 -11.41 -13.40 -10.45
C ASN A 75 -9.99 -13.39 -11.06
N THR A 76 -9.66 -12.41 -11.90
CA THR A 76 -8.33 -12.28 -12.52
C THR A 76 -7.79 -10.85 -12.41
N ILE A 77 -6.47 -10.71 -12.34
CA ILE A 77 -5.80 -9.40 -12.29
C ILE A 77 -6.05 -8.61 -13.57
N GLN A 78 -6.05 -9.26 -14.73
CA GLN A 78 -6.46 -8.64 -16.00
C GLN A 78 -7.83 -7.95 -15.90
N LYS A 79 -8.85 -8.63 -15.35
CA LYS A 79 -10.18 -8.05 -15.17
C LYS A 79 -10.18 -6.91 -14.14
N ALA A 80 -9.33 -6.98 -13.11
CA ALA A 80 -9.15 -5.89 -12.16
C ALA A 80 -8.56 -4.65 -12.83
N ILE A 81 -7.57 -4.85 -13.70
CA ILE A 81 -6.94 -3.78 -14.49
C ILE A 81 -7.94 -3.16 -15.47
N ILE A 82 -8.74 -3.97 -16.18
CA ILE A 82 -9.78 -3.45 -17.09
C ILE A 82 -10.79 -2.58 -16.33
N ARG A 83 -11.18 -2.99 -15.12
CA ARG A 83 -12.18 -2.26 -14.32
C ARG A 83 -11.64 -0.98 -13.68
N LEU A 84 -10.48 -1.08 -13.04
CA LEU A 84 -9.95 -0.01 -12.18
C LEU A 84 -8.92 0.88 -12.90
N GLY A 85 -8.39 0.41 -14.02
CA GLY A 85 -7.22 0.96 -14.67
C GLY A 85 -5.91 0.45 -14.05
N VAL A 86 -4.88 0.42 -14.89
CA VAL A 86 -3.54 -0.06 -14.56
C VAL A 86 -2.95 0.67 -13.36
N ARG A 87 -3.05 2.01 -13.36
CA ARG A 87 -2.47 2.86 -12.32
C ARG A 87 -3.08 2.59 -10.95
N LYS A 88 -4.41 2.45 -10.88
CA LYS A 88 -5.11 2.13 -9.62
C LYS A 88 -4.73 0.74 -9.11
N VAL A 89 -4.65 -0.26 -9.97
CA VAL A 89 -4.24 -1.61 -9.58
C VAL A 89 -2.81 -1.62 -9.03
N ALA A 90 -1.89 -0.91 -9.68
CA ALA A 90 -0.51 -0.79 -9.23
C ALA A 90 -0.42 -0.12 -7.85
N MET A 91 -1.18 0.95 -7.61
CA MET A 91 -1.23 1.61 -6.31
C MET A 91 -1.83 0.72 -5.22
N LEU A 92 -2.89 -0.03 -5.53
CA LEU A 92 -3.46 -1.00 -4.59
C LEU A 92 -2.46 -2.11 -4.26
N ALA A 93 -1.75 -2.61 -5.28
CA ALA A 93 -0.70 -3.60 -5.09
C ALA A 93 0.44 -3.06 -4.22
N MET A 94 0.84 -1.80 -4.41
CA MET A 94 1.84 -1.13 -3.59
C MET A 94 1.37 -0.92 -2.14
N ALA A 95 0.11 -0.55 -1.93
CA ALA A 95 -0.47 -0.46 -0.59
C ALA A 95 -0.45 -1.83 0.10
N VAL A 96 -0.91 -2.86 -0.60
CA VAL A 96 -0.94 -4.23 -0.09
C VAL A 96 0.45 -4.75 0.27
N SER A 97 1.47 -4.49 -0.56
CA SER A 97 2.82 -4.98 -0.29
C SER A 97 3.41 -4.36 0.98
N GLN A 98 3.09 -3.09 1.24
CA GLN A 98 3.49 -2.39 2.47
C GLN A 98 2.74 -2.86 3.73
N ARG A 99 1.58 -3.53 3.59
CA ARG A 99 0.85 -4.08 4.75
C ARG A 99 1.71 -5.02 5.60
N SER A 100 2.67 -5.70 4.98
CA SER A 100 3.62 -6.57 5.69
C SER A 100 4.46 -5.86 6.75
N LEU A 101 4.73 -4.55 6.57
CA LEU A 101 5.45 -3.70 7.54
C LEU A 101 4.68 -3.48 8.84
N TYR A 102 3.35 -3.66 8.79
CA TYR A 102 2.45 -3.51 9.92
C TYR A 102 2.08 -4.87 10.55
N LEU A 103 2.73 -5.97 10.14
CA LEU A 103 2.56 -7.26 10.79
C LEU A 103 3.58 -7.42 11.91
N THR A 104 3.12 -7.83 13.08
CA THR A 104 3.98 -8.09 14.24
C THR A 104 3.62 -9.43 14.88
N GLY A 105 4.64 -10.14 15.37
CA GLY A 105 4.45 -11.37 16.14
C GLY A 105 3.98 -11.11 17.59
N ASN A 106 3.99 -9.85 18.05
CA ASN A 106 3.55 -9.50 19.40
C ASN A 106 2.04 -9.18 19.42
N PRO A 107 1.19 -9.98 20.09
CA PRO A 107 -0.25 -9.75 20.14
C PRO A 107 -0.65 -8.41 20.77
N GLN A 108 0.11 -7.92 21.74
CA GLN A 108 -0.18 -6.66 22.45
C GLN A 108 0.00 -5.44 21.53
N ILE A 109 0.93 -5.52 20.59
CA ILE A 109 1.22 -4.45 19.62
C ILE A 109 0.39 -4.63 18.34
N GLY A 110 -0.04 -5.85 18.02
CA GLY A 110 -0.78 -6.17 16.80
C GLY A 110 -2.02 -5.29 16.58
N LEU A 111 -2.79 -4.99 17.64
CA LEU A 111 -3.95 -4.10 17.53
C LEU A 111 -3.56 -2.66 17.14
N TYR A 112 -2.45 -2.15 17.69
CA TYR A 112 -1.95 -0.84 17.35
C TYR A 112 -1.43 -0.80 15.91
N MET A 113 -0.75 -1.85 15.46
CA MET A 113 -0.25 -1.93 14.08
C MET A 113 -1.38 -2.00 13.06
N GLU A 114 -2.47 -2.74 13.34
CA GLU A 114 -3.64 -2.74 12.46
C GLU A 114 -4.28 -1.34 12.39
N ARG A 115 -4.37 -0.62 13.52
CA ARG A 115 -4.88 0.76 13.53
C ARG A 115 -3.97 1.71 12.77
N LEU A 116 -2.65 1.58 12.90
CA LEU A 116 -1.68 2.39 12.15
C LEU A 116 -1.80 2.13 10.64
N TRP A 117 -1.91 0.87 10.23
CA TRP A 117 -2.17 0.52 8.84
C TRP A 117 -3.46 1.16 8.31
N GLN A 118 -4.56 1.04 9.07
CA GLN A 118 -5.84 1.64 8.68
C GLN A 118 -5.76 3.16 8.57
N HIS A 119 -5.03 3.81 9.48
CA HIS A 119 -4.79 5.25 9.45
C HIS A 119 -3.98 5.66 8.21
N ALA A 120 -2.84 5.01 7.95
CA ALA A 120 -2.01 5.28 6.78
C ALA A 120 -2.79 5.07 5.47
N PHE A 121 -3.52 3.96 5.35
CA PHE A 121 -4.35 3.70 4.17
C PHE A 121 -5.47 4.74 4.00
N ALA A 122 -6.11 5.17 5.09
CA ALA A 122 -7.12 6.23 5.06
C ALA A 122 -6.52 7.59 4.66
N ALA A 123 -5.33 7.93 5.17
CA ALA A 123 -4.60 9.14 4.83
C ALA A 123 -4.19 9.16 3.34
N ALA A 124 -3.69 8.03 2.81
CA ALA A 124 -3.38 7.84 1.39
C ALA A 124 -4.62 8.10 0.50
N GLN A 125 -5.74 7.45 0.82
CA GLN A 125 -7.00 7.60 0.09
C GLN A 125 -7.54 9.03 0.17
N SER A 126 -7.47 9.66 1.35
CA SER A 126 -7.95 11.03 1.56
C SER A 126 -7.10 12.05 0.81
N SER A 127 -5.77 11.88 0.84
CA SER A 127 -4.82 12.75 0.13
C SER A 127 -5.02 12.64 -1.38
N GLN A 128 -5.21 11.43 -1.91
CA GLN A 128 -5.55 11.21 -3.32
C GLN A 128 -6.91 11.85 -3.68
N TRP A 129 -7.91 11.68 -2.82
CA TRP A 129 -9.23 12.26 -3.06
C TRP A 129 -9.17 13.78 -3.11
N LEU A 130 -8.49 14.42 -2.16
CA LEU A 130 -8.28 15.87 -2.15
C LEU A 130 -7.55 16.35 -3.41
N ALA A 131 -6.45 15.69 -3.80
CA ALA A 131 -5.72 16.05 -5.01
C ALA A 131 -6.61 16.00 -6.28
N ASN A 132 -7.54 15.04 -6.36
CA ASN A 132 -8.49 14.95 -7.47
C ASN A 132 -9.54 16.07 -7.48
N HIS A 133 -9.88 16.65 -6.33
CA HIS A 133 -10.95 17.66 -6.21
C HIS A 133 -10.43 19.11 -6.08
N CYS A 134 -9.16 19.30 -5.73
CA CYS A 134 -8.55 20.62 -5.51
C CYS A 134 -7.72 21.13 -6.71
N GLY A 135 -7.88 20.54 -7.90
CA GLY A 135 -7.15 20.97 -9.11
C GLY A 135 -5.74 20.35 -9.28
N CYS A 136 -5.32 19.46 -8.39
CA CYS A 136 -4.00 18.80 -8.40
C CYS A 136 -4.05 17.36 -8.96
N ARG A 137 -4.95 17.09 -9.92
CA ARG A 137 -5.25 15.73 -10.40
C ARG A 137 -4.02 14.97 -10.92
N THR A 138 -3.06 15.68 -11.53
CA THR A 138 -1.81 15.09 -12.03
C THR A 138 -0.94 14.49 -10.92
N GLN A 139 -1.06 15.02 -9.71
CA GLN A 139 -0.29 14.61 -8.52
C GLN A 139 -1.06 13.61 -7.64
N ALA A 140 -2.28 13.22 -8.01
CA ALA A 140 -3.14 12.42 -7.14
C ALA A 140 -2.51 11.08 -6.73
N ASP A 141 -1.68 10.50 -7.59
CA ASP A 141 -1.04 9.22 -7.30
C ASP A 141 0.21 9.38 -6.42
N ASP A 142 0.93 10.49 -6.57
CA ASP A 142 2.00 10.87 -5.65
C ASP A 142 1.43 11.23 -4.26
N ALA A 143 0.28 11.91 -4.22
CA ALA A 143 -0.43 12.24 -2.98
C ALA A 143 -0.91 10.98 -2.23
N PHE A 144 -1.37 9.96 -2.96
CA PHE A 144 -1.64 8.66 -2.34
C PHE A 144 -0.39 8.04 -1.75
N MET A 145 0.71 8.00 -2.50
CA MET A 145 1.97 7.42 -2.02
C MET A 145 2.54 8.19 -0.83
N ALA A 146 2.37 9.51 -0.77
CA ALA A 146 2.84 10.33 0.34
C ALA A 146 2.00 10.16 1.61
N GLY A 147 0.72 9.82 1.47
CA GLY A 147 -0.16 9.57 2.60
C GLY A 147 -0.08 8.14 3.15
N LEU A 148 0.52 7.21 2.40
CA LEU A 148 0.69 5.79 2.74
C LEU A 148 2.01 5.56 3.48
#